data_AF-A0A1F6TRH7-F1
#
_entry.id   AF-A0A1F6TRH7-F1
#
_cell.length_a   1.000
_cell.length_b   1.000
_cell.length_c   1.000
_cell.angle_alpha   90.00
_cell.angle_beta   90.00
_cell.angle_gamma   90.00
#
_symmetry.space_group_name_H-M   'P 1'
#
loop_
_entity.id
_entity.type
_entity.pdbx_description
1 polymer ?
#
loop_
_entity_poly.entity_id
_entity_poly.type
_entity_poly.pdbx_seq_one_letter_code
_entity_poly.pdbx_strand_id
1 'polypeptide(L)'
;MTPSQVREIRARVKDFDDPVRFVIASQFSRKFVLYYNVSSDTYAMNDISAATLFKRRRAAEAIRKLFGPNDCLLEVRVMKNSSVKRVGRYRKPLLKRRRKKG
;
A
#
# COMPACT_ATOMS: atom_id res chain seq x y z
N MET A 1 9.43 -19.50 -30.53
CA MET A 1 8.69 -19.08 -29.32
C MET A 1 7.53 -20.02 -29.09
N THR A 2 7.42 -20.59 -27.90
CA THR A 2 6.31 -21.48 -27.54
C THR A 2 5.07 -20.67 -27.11
N PRO A 3 3.86 -21.25 -27.18
CA PRO A 3 2.65 -20.62 -26.63
C PRO A 3 2.77 -20.25 -25.14
N SER A 4 3.51 -21.04 -24.35
CA SER A 4 3.79 -20.75 -22.94
C SER A 4 4.65 -19.50 -22.74
N GLN A 5 5.69 -19.31 -23.55
CA GLN A 5 6.55 -18.12 -23.51
C GLN A 5 5.74 -16.85 -23.85
N VAL A 6 4.88 -16.91 -24.86
CA VAL A 6 4.02 -15.77 -25.25
C VAL A 6 3.03 -15.42 -24.13
N ARG A 7 2.42 -16.42 -23.49
CA ARG A 7 1.51 -16.22 -22.35
C ARG A 7 2.23 -15.57 -21.17
N GLU A 8 3.43 -16.03 -20.87
CA GLU A 8 4.26 -15.47 -19.79
C GLU A 8 4.62 -14.01 -20.05
N ILE A 9 5.06 -13.69 -21.27
CA ILE A 9 5.39 -12.30 -21.65
C ILE A 9 4.16 -11.40 -21.53
N ARG A 10 3.00 -11.83 -22.03
CA ARG A 10 1.75 -11.05 -21.89
C ARG A 10 1.37 -10.84 -20.43
N ALA A 11 1.55 -11.84 -19.58
CA ALA A 11 1.31 -11.70 -18.14
C ALA A 11 2.27 -10.68 -17.51
N ARG A 12 3.55 -10.70 -17.87
CA ARG A 12 4.56 -9.75 -17.38
C ARG A 12 4.27 -8.32 -17.86
N VAL A 13 3.85 -8.13 -19.12
CA VAL A 13 3.45 -6.82 -19.66
C VAL A 13 2.24 -6.29 -18.92
N LYS A 14 1.19 -7.11 -18.75
CA LYS A 14 -0.01 -6.73 -17.98
C LYS A 14 0.35 -6.32 -16.54
N ASP A 15 1.24 -7.08 -15.90
CA ASP A 15 1.74 -6.77 -14.56
C ASP A 15 2.61 -5.51 -14.52
N PHE A 16 3.31 -5.17 -15.61
CA PHE A 16 4.08 -3.95 -15.74
C PHE A 16 3.18 -2.72 -15.86
N ASP A 17 2.13 -2.84 -16.68
CA ASP A 17 1.18 -1.78 -16.99
C ASP A 17 0.16 -1.52 -15.87
N ASP A 18 -0.01 -2.45 -14.92
CA ASP A 18 -0.89 -2.25 -13.78
C ASP A 18 -0.42 -1.04 -12.95
N PRO A 19 -1.22 0.05 -12.86
CA PRO A 19 -0.84 1.26 -12.12
C PRO A 19 -1.10 1.15 -10.62
N VAL A 20 -1.69 0.06 -10.14
CA VAL A 20 -2.01 -0.14 -8.73
C VAL A 20 -0.73 -0.37 -7.92
N ARG A 21 -0.60 0.40 -6.84
CA ARG A 21 0.45 0.26 -5.83
C ARG A 21 -0.17 0.17 -4.46
N PHE A 22 0.63 -0.26 -3.50
CA PHE A 22 0.24 -0.34 -2.11
C PHE A 22 1.18 0.55 -1.29
N VAL A 23 0.65 1.22 -0.27
CA VAL A 23 1.42 2.01 0.69
C VAL A 23 1.05 1.61 2.11
N ILE A 24 1.99 1.77 3.03
CA ILE A 24 1.74 1.59 4.46
C ILE A 24 1.37 2.95 5.03
N ALA A 25 0.28 2.99 5.79
CA ALA A 25 -0.19 4.23 6.39
C ALA A 25 -0.73 4.02 7.80
N SER A 26 -0.43 4.96 8.68
CA SER A 26 -1.04 5.09 10.00
C SER A 26 -2.05 6.24 9.95
N GLN A 27 -3.35 5.94 10.06
CA GLN A 27 -4.38 6.96 10.07
C GLN A 27 -4.96 7.18 11.47
N PHE A 28 -4.72 8.38 11.98
CA PHE A 28 -5.34 8.84 13.22
C PHE A 28 -6.72 9.44 12.94
N SER A 29 -6.86 10.24 11.87
CA SER A 29 -8.13 10.87 11.46
C SER A 29 -8.26 10.98 9.93
N ARG A 30 -9.43 11.42 9.43
CA ARG A 30 -9.62 11.63 7.98
C ARG A 30 -8.65 12.64 7.36
N LYS A 31 -8.18 13.62 8.16
CA LYS A 31 -7.28 14.70 7.74
C LYS A 31 -5.85 14.51 8.26
N PHE A 32 -5.59 13.43 8.97
CA PHE A 32 -4.28 13.15 9.57
C PHE A 32 -3.89 11.70 9.28
N VAL A 33 -3.10 11.56 8.23
CA VAL A 33 -2.57 10.28 7.74
C VAL A 33 -1.06 10.40 7.65
N LEU A 34 -0.37 9.44 8.24
CA LEU A 34 1.07 9.29 8.11
C LEU A 34 1.34 8.19 7.08
N TYR A 35 2.14 8.48 6.07
CA TYR A 35 2.54 7.50 5.05
C TYR A 35 3.99 7.11 5.24
N TYR A 36 4.27 5.80 5.30
CA TYR A 36 5.60 5.31 5.61
C TYR A 36 6.52 5.31 4.39
N ASN A 37 7.76 5.74 4.60
CA ASN A 37 8.86 5.65 3.65
C ASN A 37 9.95 4.73 4.21
N VAL A 38 10.16 3.60 3.55
CA VAL A 38 11.15 2.58 3.90
C VAL A 38 12.57 3.10 3.73
N SER A 39 12.86 3.94 2.73
CA SER A 39 14.24 4.35 2.42
C SER A 39 14.82 5.25 3.50
N SER A 40 13.98 6.06 4.14
CA SER A 40 14.36 7.00 5.19
C SER A 40 13.92 6.54 6.59
N ASP A 41 13.25 5.40 6.69
CA ASP A 41 12.61 4.90 7.91
C ASP A 41 11.76 5.98 8.63
N THR A 42 11.01 6.76 7.86
CA THR A 42 10.22 7.89 8.38
C THR A 42 8.79 7.88 7.87
N TYR A 43 7.95 8.71 8.49
CA TYR A 43 6.58 8.94 8.04
C TYR A 43 6.42 10.35 7.47
N ALA A 44 5.85 10.44 6.27
CA ALA A 44 5.41 11.68 5.67
C ALA A 44 3.98 12.02 6.13
N MET A 45 3.77 13.24 6.61
CA MET A 45 2.47 13.68 7.10
C MET A 45 1.60 14.22 5.96
N ASN A 46 0.46 13.58 5.71
CA ASN A 46 -0.54 13.92 4.71
C ASN A 46 -0.07 13.99 3.25
N ASP A 47 1.20 13.68 2.99
CA ASP A 47 1.76 13.57 1.66
C ASP A 47 2.00 12.10 1.29
N ILE A 48 1.16 11.60 0.39
CA ILE A 48 1.24 10.22 -0.10
C ILE A 48 2.36 10.03 -1.13
N SER A 49 2.83 11.10 -1.76
CA SER A 49 3.86 11.04 -2.79
C SER A 49 5.24 10.71 -2.22
N ALA A 50 5.47 11.09 -0.96
CA ALA A 50 6.68 10.77 -0.21
C ALA A 50 6.70 9.33 0.36
N ALA A 51 5.65 8.54 0.15
CA ALA A 51 5.55 7.17 0.64
C ALA A 51 6.27 6.17 -0.26
N THR A 52 6.69 5.04 0.30
CA THR A 52 7.17 3.92 -0.54
C THR A 52 6.00 3.22 -1.24
N LEU A 53 6.04 3.19 -2.57
CA LEU A 53 5.04 2.54 -3.42
C LEU A 53 5.40 1.07 -3.68
N PHE A 54 4.74 0.15 -2.98
CA PHE A 54 4.92 -1.28 -3.21
C PHE A 54 4.12 -1.74 -4.43
N LYS A 55 4.78 -2.42 -5.38
CA LYS A 55 4.09 -3.06 -6.50
C LYS A 55 3.27 -4.28 -6.07
N ARG A 56 3.75 -5.05 -5.10
CA ARG A 56 3.13 -6.32 -4.69
C ARG A 56 2.51 -6.19 -3.30
N ARG A 57 1.22 -6.51 -3.19
CA ARG A 57 0.47 -6.51 -1.92
C ARG A 57 1.16 -7.34 -0.84
N ARG A 58 1.61 -8.56 -1.18
CA ARG A 58 2.26 -9.48 -0.21
C ARG A 58 3.53 -8.89 0.40
N ALA A 59 4.36 -8.22 -0.40
CA ALA A 59 5.57 -7.56 0.09
C ALA A 59 5.22 -6.43 1.06
N ALA A 60 4.24 -5.60 0.69
CA ALA A 60 3.77 -4.52 1.52
C ALA A 60 3.14 -5.02 2.83
N GLU A 61 2.37 -6.13 2.79
CA GLU A 61 1.79 -6.76 3.98
C GLU A 61 2.86 -7.35 4.91
N ALA A 62 3.92 -7.93 4.36
CA ALA A 62 5.03 -8.46 5.16
C ALA A 62 5.71 -7.33 5.97
N ILE A 63 5.97 -6.20 5.32
CA ILE A 63 6.56 -5.02 5.97
C ILE A 63 5.58 -4.38 6.95
N ARG A 64 4.30 -4.23 6.58
CA ARG A 64 3.24 -3.70 7.47
C ARG A 64 3.15 -4.47 8.79
N LYS A 65 3.36 -5.79 8.78
CA LYS A 65 3.29 -6.63 9.99
C LYS A 65 4.39 -6.33 11.02
N LEU A 66 5.45 -5.64 10.63
CA LEU A 66 6.50 -5.18 11.55
C LEU A 66 6.03 -4.00 12.40
N PHE A 67 4.95 -3.33 12.00
CA PHE A 67 4.38 -2.17 12.68
C PHE A 67 3.17 -2.53 13.54
N GLY A 68 2.67 -1.52 14.25
CA GLY A 68 1.57 -1.66 15.20
C GLY A 68 0.22 -1.93 14.54
N PRO A 69 -0.82 -2.21 15.35
CA PRO A 69 -2.17 -2.51 14.87
C PRO A 69 -2.87 -1.32 14.20
N ASN A 70 -2.31 -0.11 14.34
CA ASN A 70 -2.85 1.12 13.73
C ASN A 70 -2.38 1.31 12.28
N ASP A 71 -1.34 0.58 11.85
CA ASP A 71 -0.80 0.64 10.50
C ASP A 71 -1.61 -0.27 9.56
N CYS A 72 -2.03 0.32 8.46
CA CYS A 72 -2.84 -0.33 7.45
C CYS A 72 -2.11 -0.34 6.10
N LEU A 73 -2.64 -1.16 5.19
CA LEU A 73 -2.25 -1.13 3.80
C LEU A 73 -3.31 -0.37 3.00
N LEU A 74 -2.87 0.62 2.22
CA LEU A 74 -3.73 1.37 1.32
C LEU A 74 -3.37 1.07 -0.12
N GLU A 75 -4.41 0.84 -0.92
CA GLU A 75 -4.30 0.76 -2.36
C GLU A 75 -4.33 2.16 -2.97
N VAL A 76 -3.36 2.44 -3.83
CA VAL A 76 -3.19 3.70 -4.56
C VAL A 76 -2.99 3.39 -6.04
N ARG A 77 -3.23 4.39 -6.87
CA ARG A 77 -3.02 4.33 -8.31
C ARG A 77 -2.03 5.42 -8.69
N VAL A 78 -1.00 5.00 -9.42
CA VAL A 78 -0.07 5.92 -10.07
C VAL A 78 -0.70 6.38 -11.37
N MET A 79 -0.90 7.69 -11.51
CA MET A 79 -1.44 8.30 -12.71
C MET A 79 -0.33 8.51 -13.75
N LYS A 80 -0.70 8.75 -15.01
CA LYS A 80 0.27 8.99 -16.10
C LYS A 80 1.22 10.17 -15.84
N ASN A 81 0.79 11.16 -15.07
CA ASN A 81 1.58 12.32 -14.67
C ASN A 81 2.41 12.08 -13.39
N SER A 82 2.64 10.83 -13.01
CA SER A 82 3.32 10.41 -11.78
C SER A 82 2.64 10.81 -10.47
N SER A 83 1.45 11.43 -10.51
CA SER A 83 0.68 11.71 -9.29
C SER A 83 0.10 10.42 -8.71
N VAL A 84 0.03 10.36 -7.38
CA VAL A 84 -0.48 9.19 -6.65
C VAL A 84 -1.85 9.52 -6.08
N LYS A 85 -2.86 8.71 -6.43
CA LYS A 85 -4.22 8.86 -5.92
C LYS A 85 -4.67 7.63 -5.16
N ARG A 86 -5.32 7.81 -4.02
CA ARG A 86 -5.89 6.70 -3.25
C ARG A 86 -7.09 6.10 -3.99
N VAL A 87 -7.15 4.77 -4.10
CA VAL A 87 -8.18 4.06 -4.90
C VAL A 87 -9.46 3.75 -4.12
N GLY A 88 -9.46 3.94 -2.79
CA GLY A 88 -10.64 3.65 -1.96
C GLY A 88 -10.72 4.47 -0.69
N ARG A 89 -11.73 4.19 0.14
CA ARG A 89 -11.79 4.72 1.51
C ARG A 89 -10.86 3.91 2.41
N TYR A 90 -10.13 4.59 3.29
CA TYR A 90 -9.44 3.94 4.39
C TYR A 90 -10.44 3.09 5.16
N ARG A 91 -10.25 1.77 5.17
CA ARG A 91 -10.96 0.87 6.08
C ARG A 91 -10.01 0.63 7.24
N LYS A 92 -10.29 1.23 8.41
CA LYS A 92 -9.68 0.74 9.66
C LYS A 92 -9.92 -0.78 9.67
N PRO A 93 -8.89 -1.61 9.89
CA PRO A 93 -9.18 -2.86 10.56
C PRO A 93 -9.86 -2.45 11.86
N LEU A 94 -11.15 -2.77 12.03
CA LEU A 94 -11.81 -2.59 13.31
C LEU A 94 -10.97 -3.39 14.30
N LEU A 95 -10.18 -2.70 15.13
CA LEU A 95 -9.51 -3.29 16.27
C LEU A 95 -10.60 -4.04 17.04
N LYS A 96 -10.58 -5.38 17.00
CA LYS A 96 -11.38 -6.17 17.93
C LYS A 96 -10.89 -5.78 19.32
N ARG A 97 -11.67 -4.98 20.04
CA ARG A 97 -11.45 -4.67 21.46
C ARG A 97 -11.23 -6.02 22.16
N ARG A 98 -10.00 -6.28 22.63
CA ARG A 98 -9.77 -7.35 23.61
C ARG A 98 -10.63 -6.99 24.82
N ARG A 99 -11.70 -7.76 25.06
CA ARG A 99 -12.40 -7.74 26.36
C ARG A 99 -11.36 -8.11 27.41
N LYS A 100 -10.97 -7.17 28.27
CA LYS A 100 -10.30 -7.50 29.54
C LYS A 100 -11.28 -8.39 30.29
N LYS A 101 -10.94 -9.67 30.49
CA LYS A 101 -11.54 -10.45 31.58
C LYS A 101 -10.96 -9.87 32.87
N GLY A 102 -11.86 -9.48 33.77
CA GLY A 102 -11.52 -9.10 35.13
C GLY A 102 -11.05 -10.29 35.95
#